data_AF-A0A7Y0SD35-F1
#
_entry.id   AF-A0A7Y0SD35-F1
#
_cell.length_a   1.000
_cell.length_b   1.000
_cell.length_c   1.000
_cell.angle_alpha   90.00
_cell.angle_beta   90.00
_cell.angle_gamma   90.00
#
_symmetry.space_group_name_H-M   'P 1'
#
loop_
_entity.id
_entity.type
_entity.pdbx_description
1 polymer ?
#
loop_
_entity_poly.entity_id
_entity_poly.type
_entity_poly.pdbx_seq_one_letter_code
_entity_poly.pdbx_strand_id
1 'polypeptide(L)'
;LNNISGAFGAFRKNLLKQVGGWDTHTAEDLDLTMRLKQYKRRYPDNKLAFSTHSIGHTDVPDTLKGLVLQRLRWDGDLLFLFLRKHNEGLSPRLLGWG
;
A
#
# COMPACT_ATOMS: atom_id res chain seq x y z
N LEU A 1 10.16 -2.49 -1.17
CA LEU A 1 8.69 -2.60 -1.07
C LEU A 1 8.09 -1.20 -1.26
N ASN A 2 7.71 -0.82 -2.48
CA ASN A 2 7.09 0.50 -2.71
C ASN A 2 5.61 0.38 -2.37
N ASN A 3 5.19 0.94 -1.23
CA ASN A 3 3.79 1.13 -0.91
C ASN A 3 3.27 2.38 -1.62
N ILE A 4 2.04 2.36 -2.13
CA ILE A 4 1.36 3.60 -2.53
C ILE A 4 0.61 4.07 -1.29
N SER A 5 0.98 5.22 -0.75
CA SER A 5 0.29 5.81 0.40
C SER A 5 -1.14 6.23 0.02
N GLY A 6 -2.09 6.04 0.92
CA GLY A 6 -3.47 6.49 0.74
C GLY A 6 -3.60 8.01 0.58
N ALA A 7 -2.72 8.81 1.18
CA ALA A 7 -2.82 10.26 1.15
C ALA A 7 -2.40 10.90 -0.19
N PHE A 8 -1.44 10.30 -0.88
CA PHE A 8 -0.84 10.85 -2.12
C PHE A 8 -0.82 9.85 -3.28
N GLY A 9 -1.64 8.80 -3.19
CA GLY A 9 -1.78 7.76 -4.20
C GLY A 9 -2.87 8.07 -5.22
N ALA A 10 -2.63 7.71 -6.47
CA ALA A 10 -3.64 7.77 -7.51
C ALA A 10 -3.70 6.45 -8.29
N PHE A 11 -4.91 5.99 -8.56
CA PHE A 11 -5.16 4.73 -9.24
C PHE A 11 -6.10 4.94 -10.43
N ARG A 12 -5.82 4.26 -11.54
CA ARG A 12 -6.73 4.29 -12.70
C ARG A 12 -8.04 3.59 -12.34
N LYS A 13 -9.18 4.25 -12.54
CA LYS A 13 -10.51 3.71 -12.22
C LYS A 13 -10.77 2.33 -12.83
N ASN A 14 -10.39 2.13 -14.10
CA ASN A 14 -10.60 0.85 -14.79
C ASN A 14 -9.79 -0.28 -14.13
N LEU A 15 -8.55 0.01 -13.75
CA LEU A 15 -7.69 -0.93 -13.04
C LEU A 15 -8.26 -1.26 -11.65
N LEU A 16 -8.75 -0.26 -10.93
CA LEU A 16 -9.36 -0.41 -9.62
C LEU A 16 -10.60 -1.31 -9.67
N LYS A 17 -11.47 -1.12 -10.67
CA LYS A 17 -12.62 -2.01 -10.91
C LYS A 17 -12.18 -3.43 -11.25
N GLN A 18 -11.11 -3.58 -12.02
CA GLN A 18 -10.60 -4.87 -12.46
C GLN A 18 -10.01 -5.70 -11.32
N VAL A 19 -9.43 -5.07 -10.29
CA VAL A 19 -8.95 -5.75 -9.08
C VAL A 19 -10.04 -5.97 -8.02
N GLY A 20 -11.28 -5.55 -8.29
CA GLY A 20 -12.41 -5.73 -7.38
C GLY A 20 -12.59 -4.62 -6.33
N GLY A 21 -11.99 -3.44 -6.53
CA GLY A 21 -12.09 -2.32 -5.59
C GLY A 21 -11.17 -2.44 -4.37
N TRP A 22 -11.40 -1.60 -3.37
CA TRP A 22 -10.73 -1.63 -2.07
C TRP A 22 -11.61 -2.29 -1.01
N ASP A 23 -10.99 -2.82 0.03
CA ASP A 23 -11.66 -3.50 1.15
C ASP A 23 -11.84 -2.53 2.33
N THR A 24 -12.86 -2.73 3.18
CA THR A 24 -13.23 -1.85 4.30
C THR A 24 -12.43 -2.13 5.58
N HIS A 25 -11.18 -2.53 5.46
CA HIS A 25 -10.31 -2.88 6.59
C HIS A 25 -9.16 -1.88 6.76
N THR A 26 -8.43 -1.99 7.87
CA THR A 26 -7.25 -1.16 8.16
C THR A 26 -6.19 -1.28 7.05
N ALA A 27 -5.42 -0.20 6.82
CA ALA A 27 -4.38 -0.12 5.79
C ALA A 27 -4.86 -0.51 4.37
N GLU A 28 -5.99 0.07 3.97
CA GLU A 28 -6.59 -0.06 2.64
C GLU A 28 -5.61 0.22 1.48
N ASP A 29 -4.69 1.16 1.68
CA ASP A 29 -3.71 1.59 0.69
C ASP A 29 -2.64 0.51 0.42
N LEU A 30 -2.18 -0.12 1.49
CA LEU A 30 -1.25 -1.24 1.43
C LEU A 30 -1.91 -2.50 0.86
N ASP A 31 -3.14 -2.83 1.27
CA ASP A 31 -3.93 -3.94 0.72
C ASP A 31 -4.10 -3.80 -0.80
N LEU A 32 -4.53 -2.62 -1.25
CA LEU A 32 -4.71 -2.32 -2.67
C LEU A 32 -3.38 -2.39 -3.42
N THR A 33 -2.29 -1.85 -2.85
CA THR A 33 -0.96 -1.92 -3.46
C THR A 33 -0.48 -3.37 -3.62
N MET A 34 -0.71 -4.22 -2.62
CA MET A 34 -0.34 -5.63 -2.66
C MET A 34 -1.15 -6.41 -3.70
N ARG A 35 -2.47 -6.19 -3.73
CA ARG A 35 -3.34 -6.77 -4.77
C ARG A 35 -2.86 -6.39 -6.17
N LEU A 36 -2.55 -5.11 -6.40
CA LEU A 36 -2.05 -4.66 -7.70
C LEU A 36 -0.73 -5.34 -8.10
N LYS A 37 0.20 -5.53 -7.15
CA LYS A 37 1.45 -6.26 -7.39
C LYS A 37 1.20 -7.72 -7.73
N GLN A 38 0.31 -8.39 -7.02
CA GLN A 38 -0.07 -9.78 -7.32
C GLN A 38 -0.73 -9.91 -8.69
N TYR A 39 -1.58 -8.94 -9.05
CA TYR A 39 -2.25 -8.87 -10.37
C TYR A 39 -1.30 -8.54 -11.52
N LYS A 40 -0.11 -8.00 -11.26
CA LYS A 40 0.91 -7.73 -12.30
C LYS A 40 1.27 -8.98 -13.10
N ARG A 41 1.21 -10.18 -12.50
CA ARG A 41 1.41 -11.45 -13.23
C ARG A 41 0.35 -11.69 -14.31
N ARG A 42 -0.89 -11.23 -14.07
CA ARG A 42 -2.01 -11.35 -15.03
C ARG A 42 -2.08 -10.16 -15.99
N TYR A 43 -1.56 -9.00 -15.58
CA TYR A 43 -1.58 -7.75 -16.34
C TYR A 43 -0.21 -7.06 -16.27
N PRO A 44 0.77 -7.49 -17.07
CA PRO A 44 2.15 -7.03 -16.97
C PRO A 44 2.34 -5.56 -17.34
N ASP A 45 1.42 -4.99 -18.11
CA ASP A 45 1.45 -3.58 -18.54
C ASP A 45 1.12 -2.60 -17.41
N ASN A 46 0.58 -3.08 -16.29
CA ASN A 46 0.31 -2.25 -15.13
C ASN A 46 1.61 -1.88 -14.42
N LYS A 47 1.93 -0.59 -14.42
CA LYS A 47 3.11 -0.04 -13.75
C LYS A 47 2.71 0.70 -12.49
N LEU A 48 3.38 0.39 -11.39
CA LEU A 48 3.42 1.24 -10.20
C LEU A 48 4.63 2.16 -10.36
N ALA A 49 4.39 3.47 -10.48
CA ALA A 49 5.43 4.47 -10.62
C ALA A 49 5.34 5.48 -9.47
N PHE A 50 6.50 6.02 -9.09
CA PHE A 50 6.61 7.11 -8.12
C PHE A 50 7.08 8.36 -8.85
N SER A 51 6.38 9.48 -8.66
CA SER A 51 6.79 10.78 -9.21
C SER A 51 7.67 11.49 -8.19
N THR A 52 8.94 11.73 -8.52
CA THR A 52 9.86 12.42 -7.60
C THR A 52 9.54 13.92 -7.44
N HIS A 53 8.78 14.49 -8.37
CA HIS A 53 8.41 15.91 -8.37
C HIS A 53 7.06 16.17 -7.69
N SER A 54 6.32 15.14 -7.30
CA SER A 54 5.06 15.33 -6.57
C SER A 54 5.36 15.65 -5.11
N ILE A 55 5.01 16.87 -4.69
CA ILE A 55 5.15 17.34 -3.31
C ILE A 55 3.75 17.35 -2.68
N GLY A 56 3.61 16.66 -1.55
CA GLY A 56 2.39 16.64 -0.74
C GLY A 56 2.65 17.28 0.61
N HIS A 57 1.76 18.17 1.06
CA HIS A 57 1.79 18.69 2.42
C HIS A 57 1.03 17.72 3.33
N THR A 58 1.65 17.30 4.42
CA THR A 58 1.01 16.46 5.43
C THR A 58 1.18 17.10 6.79
N ASP A 59 0.10 17.13 7.55
CA ASP A 59 0.16 17.54 8.94
C ASP A 59 0.67 16.36 9.78
N VAL A 60 1.59 16.65 10.69
CA VAL A 60 2.20 15.67 11.60
C VAL A 60 1.64 15.88 13.00
N PRO A 61 1.46 14.84 13.81
CA PRO A 61 1.08 15.03 15.21
C PRO A 61 2.11 15.90 15.96
N ASP A 62 1.64 16.94 16.64
CA ASP A 62 2.47 17.90 17.40
C ASP A 62 3.03 17.31 18.71
N THR A 63 2.64 16.09 19.06
CA THR A 63 3.03 15.45 20.32
C THR A 63 3.74 14.12 20.09
N LEU A 64 4.75 13.83 20.92
CA LEU A 64 5.46 12.55 20.91
C LEU A 64 4.49 11.37 21.11
N LYS A 65 3.49 11.53 21.98
CA LYS A 65 2.45 10.52 22.18
C LYS A 65 1.65 10.25 20.91
N GLY A 66 1.26 11.31 20.18
CA GLY A 66 0.57 11.19 18.89
C GLY A 66 1.42 10.47 17.85
N LEU A 67 2.72 10.81 17.77
CA LEU A 67 3.67 10.16 16.88
C LEU A 67 3.84 8.66 17.20
N VAL A 68 3.95 8.29 18.47
CA VAL A 68 4.07 6.88 18.89
C VAL A 68 2.80 6.10 18.56
N LEU A 69 1.62 6.65 18.86
CA LEU A 69 0.35 6.01 18.53
C LEU A 69 0.15 5.85 17.01
N GLN A 70 0.64 6.81 16.22
CA GLN A 70 0.63 6.71 14.76
C GLN A 70 1.49 5.54 14.27
N ARG A 71 2.72 5.42 14.77
CA ARG A 71 3.63 4.32 14.40
C ARG A 71 3.09 2.95 14.81
N LEU A 72 2.57 2.83 16.04
CA LEU A 72 1.99 1.57 16.52
C LEU A 72 0.83 1.11 15.64
N ARG A 73 -0.01 2.04 15.16
CA ARG A 73 -1.08 1.72 14.22
C ARG A 73 -0.52 1.22 12.90
N TRP A 74 0.43 1.94 12.29
CA TRP A 74 1.02 1.55 11.00
C TRP A 74 1.75 0.21 11.08
N ASP A 75 2.51 -0.03 12.13
CA ASP A 75 3.25 -1.28 12.32
C ASP A 75 2.30 -2.45 12.62
N GLY A 76 1.24 -2.21 13.41
CA GLY A 76 0.20 -3.20 13.67
C GLY A 76 -0.61 -3.57 12.43
N ASP A 77 -0.99 -2.56 11.63
CA ASP A 77 -1.72 -2.72 10.37
C ASP A 77 -0.91 -3.51 9.34
N LEU A 78 0.40 -3.22 9.25
CA LEU A 78 1.35 -3.95 8.42
C LEU A 78 1.37 -5.45 8.78
N LEU A 79 1.55 -5.74 10.08
CA LEU A 79 1.61 -7.11 10.59
C LEU A 79 0.29 -7.86 10.33
N PHE A 80 -0.84 -7.22 10.60
CA PHE A 80 -2.17 -7.77 10.38
C PHE A 80 -2.40 -8.14 8.91
N LEU A 81 -2.05 -7.25 7.97
CA LEU A 81 -2.23 -7.48 6.54
C LEU A 81 -1.40 -8.65 6.02
N PHE A 82 -0.12 -8.73 6.42
CA PHE A 82 0.75 -9.82 6.00
C PHE A 82 0.30 -11.16 6.56
N LEU A 83 -0.01 -11.24 7.86
CA LEU A 83 -0.39 -12.51 8.49
C LEU A 83 -1.76 -13.02 8.03
N ARG A 84 -2.73 -12.14 7.81
CA ARG A 84 -4.11 -12.53 7.52
C ARG A 84 -4.44 -12.64 6.04
N LYS A 85 -3.93 -11.74 5.20
CA LYS A 85 -4.40 -11.60 3.81
C LYS A 85 -3.32 -11.86 2.77
N HIS A 86 -2.10 -11.39 3.01
CA HIS A 86 -1.02 -11.42 2.04
C HIS A 86 0.20 -12.17 2.57
N ASN A 87 0.01 -13.41 3.03
CA ASN A 87 1.12 -14.24 3.54
C ASN A 87 2.22 -14.46 2.47
N GLU A 88 1.81 -14.63 1.20
CA GLU A 88 2.69 -14.69 0.02
C GLU A 88 3.40 -13.35 -0.29
N GLY A 89 2.94 -12.24 0.28
CA GLY A 89 3.49 -10.89 0.09
C GLY A 89 4.87 -10.69 0.71
N LEU A 90 5.27 -11.56 1.64
CA LEU A 90 6.63 -11.64 2.19
C LEU A 90 7.59 -12.44 1.29
N SER A 91 7.13 -12.96 0.16
CA SER A 91 8.01 -13.68 -0.77
C SER A 91 9.00 -12.72 -1.46
N PRO A 92 10.27 -13.13 -1.64
CA PRO A 92 11.30 -12.31 -2.30
C PRO A 92 10.90 -11.79 -3.69
N ARG A 93 10.06 -12.57 -4.41
CA ARG A 93 9.52 -12.22 -5.73
C ARG A 93 8.59 -11.01 -5.72
N LEU A 94 7.80 -10.83 -4.66
CA LEU A 94 6.88 -9.68 -4.50
C LEU A 94 7.52 -8.50 -3.75
N LEU A 95 8.63 -8.75 -3.05
CA LEU A 95 9.46 -7.74 -2.37
C LEU A 95 10.24 -6.81 -3.33
N GLY A 96 10.32 -7.17 -4.62
CA GLY A 96 10.99 -6.38 -5.66
C GLY A 96 12.51 -6.58 -5.70
N TRP A 97 13.00 -7.75 -5.27
CA TRP A 97 14.41 -8.17 -5.33
C TRP A 97 14.74 -8.93 -6.63
N GLY A 98 14.15 -8.51 -7.75
CA GLY A 98 14.37 -9.09 -9.07
C GLY A 98 13.99 -8.11 -10.15
#